data_AF-A0A4S2LSF1-F1
#
_entry.id   AF-A0A4S2LSF1-F1
#
_cell.length_a   1.000
_cell.length_b   1.000
_cell.length_c   1.000
_cell.angle_alpha   90.00
_cell.angle_beta   90.00
_cell.angle_gamma   90.00
#
_symmetry.space_group_name_H-M   'P 1'
#
loop_
_entity.id
_entity.type
_entity.pdbx_description
1 polymer ?
#
loop_
_entity_poly.entity_id
_entity_poly.type
_entity_poly.pdbx_seq_one_letter_code
_entity_poly.pdbx_strand_id
1 'polypeptide(L)'
;MDHYEVNADTLRILLTTDNHLGFVEKDGIRGSDSFRTFEEILHLARVHEVDFIFFGGDIFHESRPSMHTVHETVRLLRQHCFGDRSVHFEILSDGNVVFANTAFSCVNHLDPNLNVSIPAFAIHGNHDDPIGPGGLCAVDILHSAGLVNLLGKSSSVERITISPLLLRKGSTRLALYALGAIREERAHRLFLNNLVTFYRPTEEPDNWFSIFALHQNRSRHGPTSYLPEHFLPNFLDLVIWGHEHECRIEPEWNSSQNFFVTQPGSSVATTLSEGEAREKAVGLLEVRGKEFKITRVPLQTVRPFVFKDIILEDEITKSVSSSLDLAKQVEMVCVRHVEDSLTNVMSTPSGPSTEHEQVPNKRRKISSHSETSAKEEDDLVERVEWKPPAEPLIRLRVDLSGGFESFSAYRFGQRFIGRVANPKDLISFNHNREKLAAAQARRALKSGQNDGMDGSLDADDVAGSAKKKVGLDVVEVEKLVRRFLTKSGSATGILTTEDASVLELFTPVELGHSLQQFIDKDSRDAIQFLVESIMGQTVKYLRVRKCPEERIVPDITSFCQTRLGSSNASENEDGCSTLEAPDSSKTGGGTCLYYFYCSVQ
;
A
#
# COMPACT_ATOMS: atom_id res chain seq x y z
N MET A 1 41.57 -27.88 0.63
CA MET A 1 41.25 -26.57 0.02
C MET A 1 39.77 -26.41 0.21
N ASP A 2 39.44 -25.92 1.39
CA ASP A 2 38.08 -25.77 1.86
C ASP A 2 37.41 -24.65 1.05
N HIS A 3 36.10 -24.76 0.83
CA HIS A 3 35.30 -23.76 0.12
C HIS A 3 35.45 -22.32 0.68
N TYR A 4 36.04 -22.17 1.88
CA TYR A 4 36.30 -20.90 2.55
C TYR A 4 37.45 -20.07 1.96
N GLU A 5 38.45 -20.65 1.28
CA GLU A 5 39.57 -19.86 0.72
C GLU A 5 39.14 -19.01 -0.50
N VAL A 6 38.04 -19.36 -1.19
CA VAL A 6 37.62 -18.67 -2.42
C VAL A 6 36.84 -17.37 -2.14
N ASN A 7 36.23 -17.24 -0.95
CA ASN A 7 35.34 -16.11 -0.58
C ASN A 7 35.85 -15.26 0.59
N ALA A 8 37.09 -15.46 1.03
CA ALA A 8 37.65 -14.72 2.18
C ALA A 8 37.67 -13.20 1.97
N ASP A 9 37.80 -12.75 0.71
CA ASP A 9 37.84 -11.33 0.33
C ASP A 9 36.50 -10.79 -0.19
N THR A 10 35.45 -11.61 -0.31
CA THR A 10 34.19 -11.18 -0.93
C THR A 10 33.15 -10.87 0.14
N LEU A 11 32.67 -9.63 0.17
CA LEU A 11 31.53 -9.21 1.01
C LEU A 11 30.22 -9.56 0.31
N ARG A 12 29.38 -10.37 0.95
CA ARG A 12 28.06 -10.76 0.49
C ARG A 12 26.98 -10.03 1.28
N ILE A 13 26.16 -9.27 0.58
CA ILE A 13 25.15 -8.40 1.19
C ILE A 13 23.80 -8.72 0.58
N LEU A 14 22.81 -9.04 1.40
CA LEU A 14 21.43 -9.14 0.94
C LEU A 14 20.78 -7.75 0.96
N LEU A 15 20.37 -7.25 -0.20
CA LEU A 15 19.70 -5.97 -0.38
C LEU A 15 18.19 -6.16 -0.44
N THR A 16 17.47 -5.48 0.44
CA THR A 16 16.00 -5.35 0.40
C THR A 16 15.59 -3.95 0.86
N THR A 17 14.42 -3.48 0.45
CA THR A 17 13.85 -2.19 0.87
C THR A 17 12.33 -2.29 0.90
N ASP A 18 11.66 -1.34 1.55
CA ASP A 18 10.21 -1.15 1.46
C ASP A 18 9.46 -2.46 1.78
N ASN A 19 9.78 -3.02 2.95
CA ASN A 19 9.18 -4.26 3.41
C ASN A 19 7.75 -4.09 3.90
N HIS A 20 7.41 -2.89 4.39
CA HIS A 20 6.06 -2.49 4.77
C HIS A 20 5.39 -3.50 5.70
N LEU A 21 6.09 -3.95 6.74
CA LEU A 21 5.54 -4.84 7.75
C LEU A 21 4.32 -4.20 8.42
N GLY A 22 3.22 -4.96 8.48
CA GLY A 22 1.92 -4.49 8.98
C GLY A 22 1.02 -3.90 7.89
N PHE A 23 1.44 -3.88 6.61
CA PHE A 23 0.58 -3.44 5.52
C PHE A 23 -0.68 -4.31 5.42
N VAL A 24 -1.85 -3.67 5.42
CA VAL A 24 -3.19 -4.30 5.45
C VAL A 24 -3.32 -5.44 6.47
N GLU A 25 -2.69 -5.31 7.65
CA GLU A 25 -2.66 -6.32 8.72
C GLU A 25 -4.05 -6.85 9.11
N LYS A 26 -5.08 -6.01 9.07
CA LYS A 26 -6.46 -6.36 9.45
C LYS A 26 -7.23 -7.11 8.35
N ASP A 27 -6.67 -7.25 7.16
CA ASP A 27 -7.30 -7.95 6.04
C ASP A 27 -7.20 -9.47 6.23
N GLY A 28 -8.33 -10.17 6.14
CA GLY A 28 -8.40 -11.62 6.38
C GLY A 28 -7.71 -12.49 5.32
N ILE A 29 -7.35 -11.94 4.15
CA ILE A 29 -6.67 -12.65 3.06
C ILE A 29 -5.21 -12.21 2.98
N ARG A 30 -4.95 -10.91 3.08
CA ARG A 30 -3.65 -10.28 2.80
C ARG A 30 -2.82 -9.94 4.04
N GLY A 31 -3.42 -9.97 5.23
CA GLY A 31 -2.77 -9.44 6.45
C GLY A 31 -1.47 -10.12 6.86
N SER A 32 -1.20 -11.34 6.37
CA SER A 32 0.06 -12.07 6.62
C SER A 32 1.11 -11.93 5.52
N ASP A 33 0.77 -11.29 4.39
CA ASP A 33 1.63 -11.26 3.19
C ASP A 33 2.99 -10.60 3.48
N SER A 34 3.01 -9.49 4.24
CA SER A 34 4.24 -8.76 4.56
C SER A 34 5.18 -9.58 5.44
N PHE A 35 4.65 -10.23 6.49
CA PHE A 35 5.46 -11.02 7.43
C PHE A 35 6.03 -12.26 6.78
N ARG A 36 5.22 -12.97 5.98
CA ARG A 36 5.64 -14.18 5.29
C ARG A 36 6.75 -13.90 4.27
N THR A 37 6.63 -12.79 3.54
CA THR A 37 7.67 -12.36 2.59
C THR A 37 8.94 -11.89 3.29
N PHE A 38 8.81 -11.21 4.42
CA PHE A 38 9.96 -10.84 5.23
C PHE A 38 10.68 -12.08 5.80
N GLU A 39 9.95 -13.10 6.23
CA GLU A 39 10.53 -14.38 6.66
C GLU A 39 11.27 -15.09 5.51
N GLU A 40 10.71 -15.09 4.29
CA GLU A 40 11.40 -15.59 3.09
C GLU A 40 12.74 -14.85 2.87
N ILE A 41 12.74 -13.51 2.94
CA ILE A 41 13.94 -12.68 2.76
C ILE A 41 15.02 -13.04 3.80
N LEU A 42 14.62 -13.15 5.07
CA LEU A 42 15.53 -13.54 6.14
C LEU A 42 16.00 -15.00 6.02
N HIS A 43 15.18 -15.89 5.46
CA HIS A 43 15.58 -17.26 5.15
C HIS A 43 16.62 -17.28 4.01
N LEU A 44 16.40 -16.52 2.94
CA LEU A 44 17.34 -16.38 1.83
C LEU A 44 18.70 -15.85 2.30
N ALA A 45 18.72 -14.92 3.27
CA ALA A 45 19.97 -14.44 3.88
C ALA A 45 20.80 -15.59 4.49
N ARG A 46 20.14 -16.54 5.16
CA ARG A 46 20.78 -17.73 5.73
C ARG A 46 21.23 -18.70 4.65
N VAL A 47 20.36 -19.01 3.70
CA VAL A 47 20.64 -19.96 2.59
C VAL A 47 21.82 -19.49 1.73
N HIS A 48 21.92 -18.20 1.45
CA HIS A 48 23.02 -17.62 0.68
C HIS A 48 24.26 -17.29 1.52
N GLU A 49 24.23 -17.58 2.83
CA GLU A 49 25.30 -17.32 3.78
C GLU A 49 25.85 -15.90 3.68
N VAL A 50 24.95 -14.90 3.62
CA VAL A 50 25.36 -13.51 3.49
C VAL A 50 26.14 -13.05 4.73
N ASP A 51 27.01 -12.06 4.57
CA ASP A 51 27.75 -11.45 5.67
C ASP A 51 26.84 -10.52 6.48
N PHE A 52 25.99 -9.74 5.80
CA PHE A 52 24.97 -8.92 6.46
C PHE A 52 23.78 -8.64 5.54
N ILE A 53 22.68 -8.19 6.13
CA ILE A 53 21.47 -7.73 5.43
C ILE A 53 21.44 -6.20 5.46
N PHE A 54 21.05 -5.59 4.35
CA PHE A 54 20.83 -4.14 4.27
C PHE A 54 19.38 -3.83 3.90
N PHE A 55 18.69 -3.12 4.80
CA PHE A 55 17.33 -2.61 4.62
C PHE A 55 17.35 -1.15 4.17
N GLY A 56 16.86 -0.88 2.97
CA GLY A 56 16.83 0.44 2.33
C GLY A 56 15.76 1.43 2.83
N GLY A 57 15.12 1.16 3.98
CA GLY A 57 14.03 1.97 4.54
C GLY A 57 12.67 1.29 4.46
N ASP A 58 11.67 1.87 5.13
CA ASP A 58 10.30 1.38 5.23
C ASP A 58 10.23 -0.11 5.61
N ILE A 59 10.92 -0.49 6.69
CA ILE A 59 10.75 -1.82 7.29
C ILE A 59 9.31 -1.96 7.76
N PHE A 60 8.75 -0.91 8.38
CA PHE A 60 7.36 -0.86 8.83
C PHE A 60 6.49 0.01 7.92
N HIS A 61 5.23 -0.40 7.75
CA HIS A 61 4.26 0.38 6.97
C HIS A 61 3.69 1.58 7.74
N GLU A 62 3.69 1.54 9.07
CA GLU A 62 3.20 2.61 9.93
C GLU A 62 4.33 3.11 10.83
N SER A 63 4.38 4.42 11.08
CA SER A 63 5.37 5.03 11.99
C SER A 63 5.18 4.58 13.44
N ARG A 64 3.97 4.14 13.78
CA ARG A 64 3.61 3.48 15.04
C ARG A 64 3.05 2.09 14.75
N PRO A 65 3.91 1.11 14.43
CA PRO A 65 3.46 -0.23 14.10
C PRO A 65 2.68 -0.86 15.26
N SER A 66 1.75 -1.76 14.93
CA SER A 66 0.97 -2.49 15.92
C SER A 66 1.87 -3.36 16.81
N MET A 67 1.41 -3.70 18.02
CA MET A 67 2.15 -4.61 18.90
C MET A 67 2.40 -5.97 18.25
N HIS A 68 1.45 -6.46 17.44
CA HIS A 68 1.62 -7.69 16.69
C HIS A 68 2.72 -7.55 15.64
N THR A 69 2.70 -6.47 14.85
CA THR A 69 3.74 -6.18 13.85
C THR A 69 5.13 -6.10 14.46
N VAL A 70 5.30 -5.38 15.57
CA VAL A 70 6.60 -5.29 16.26
C VAL A 70 7.03 -6.65 16.80
N HIS A 71 6.13 -7.37 17.47
CA HIS A 71 6.42 -8.70 18.01
C HIS A 71 6.90 -9.65 16.91
N GLU A 72 6.18 -9.68 15.78
CA GLU A 72 6.50 -10.58 14.67
C GLU A 72 7.84 -10.23 14.01
N THR A 73 8.11 -8.94 13.85
CA THR A 73 9.41 -8.45 13.35
C THR A 73 10.55 -8.89 14.27
N VAL A 74 10.39 -8.71 15.58
CA VAL A 74 11.37 -9.13 16.59
C VAL A 74 11.58 -10.65 16.57
N ARG A 75 10.49 -11.43 16.49
CA ARG A 75 10.52 -12.89 16.42
C ARG A 75 11.33 -13.35 15.20
N LEU A 76 11.00 -12.83 14.02
CA LEU A 76 11.63 -13.20 12.75
C LEU A 76 13.12 -12.83 12.71
N LEU A 77 13.47 -11.60 13.10
CA LEU A 77 14.89 -11.18 13.18
C LEU A 77 15.66 -12.03 14.19
N ARG A 78 15.10 -12.30 15.36
CA ARG A 78 15.76 -13.14 16.38
C ARG A 78 15.98 -14.56 15.89
N GLN A 79 14.98 -15.14 15.20
CA GLN A 79 15.06 -16.50 14.68
C GLN A 79 16.07 -16.62 13.54
N HIS A 80 16.27 -15.58 12.72
CA HIS A 80 17.08 -15.63 11.50
C HIS A 80 18.48 -14.99 11.57
N CYS A 81 18.68 -14.01 12.45
CA CYS A 81 19.91 -13.24 12.49
C CYS A 81 20.84 -13.61 13.67
N PHE A 82 20.39 -14.48 14.58
CA PHE A 82 21.15 -14.95 15.75
C PHE A 82 21.56 -16.41 15.57
N GLY A 83 22.75 -16.76 16.07
CA GLY A 83 23.30 -18.11 15.97
C GLY A 83 24.82 -18.12 16.17
N ASP A 84 25.43 -19.30 16.09
CA ASP A 84 26.84 -19.50 16.44
C ASP A 84 27.83 -19.19 15.30
N ARG A 85 27.32 -18.93 14.09
CA ARG A 85 28.16 -18.52 12.95
C ARG A 85 28.83 -17.19 13.26
N SER A 86 30.16 -17.16 13.18
CA SER A 86 30.94 -15.94 13.39
C SER A 86 30.83 -14.97 12.21
N VAL A 87 30.83 -13.68 12.53
CA VAL A 87 30.90 -12.59 11.55
C VAL A 87 32.36 -12.40 11.12
N HIS A 88 32.62 -12.37 9.81
CA HIS A 88 33.98 -12.40 9.23
C HIS A 88 34.46 -11.05 8.66
N PHE A 89 33.79 -9.95 8.99
CA PHE A 89 34.23 -8.61 8.62
C PHE A 89 34.48 -7.76 9.86
N GLU A 90 35.32 -6.75 9.72
CA GLU A 90 35.70 -5.82 10.78
C GLU A 90 35.05 -4.45 10.56
N ILE A 91 34.70 -3.78 11.65
CA ILE A 91 34.24 -2.38 11.65
C ILE A 91 35.43 -1.49 11.98
N LEU A 92 35.73 -0.53 11.08
CA LEU A 92 36.88 0.38 11.20
C LEU A 92 36.48 1.82 11.56
N SER A 93 35.21 2.19 11.41
CA SER A 93 34.69 3.53 11.73
C SER A 93 34.39 3.69 13.22
N ASP A 94 34.46 4.92 13.72
CA ASP A 94 34.02 5.26 15.08
C ASP A 94 32.49 5.17 15.19
N GLY A 95 32.02 4.22 15.98
CA GLY A 95 30.60 4.01 16.23
C GLY A 95 29.92 5.21 16.89
N ASN A 96 30.63 6.03 17.69
CA ASN A 96 30.04 7.23 18.29
C ASN A 96 29.69 8.30 17.25
N VAL A 97 30.34 8.28 16.08
CA VAL A 97 30.05 9.19 14.98
C VAL A 97 28.93 8.63 14.11
N VAL A 98 29.01 7.34 13.75
CA VAL A 98 28.04 6.69 12.85
C VAL A 98 26.66 6.55 13.51
N PHE A 99 26.64 6.25 14.81
CA PHE A 99 25.44 6.04 15.62
C PHE A 99 25.14 7.21 16.55
N ALA A 100 25.64 8.41 16.25
CA ALA A 100 25.53 9.59 17.13
C ALA A 100 24.08 9.95 17.53
N ASN A 101 23.10 9.58 16.71
CA ASN A 101 21.68 9.88 16.92
C ASN A 101 20.85 8.66 17.33
N THR A 102 21.48 7.58 17.78
CA THR A 102 20.82 6.36 18.28
C THR A 102 21.23 6.07 19.72
N ALA A 103 20.57 5.09 20.36
CA ALA A 103 20.78 4.79 21.78
C ALA A 103 22.11 4.08 22.10
N PHE A 104 22.62 3.28 21.14
CA PHE A 104 23.84 2.50 21.31
C PHE A 104 24.84 2.82 20.20
N SER A 105 26.11 3.02 20.57
CA SER A 105 27.17 3.40 19.65
C SER A 105 27.99 2.23 19.11
N CYS A 106 27.67 0.99 19.48
CA CYS A 106 28.33 -0.21 18.96
C CYS A 106 27.43 -0.92 17.94
N VAL A 107 28.07 -1.59 16.97
CA VAL A 107 27.36 -2.51 16.07
C VAL A 107 26.97 -3.76 16.87
N ASN A 108 25.74 -4.23 16.70
CA ASN A 108 25.14 -5.27 17.53
C ASN A 108 25.93 -6.58 17.65
N HIS A 109 26.63 -7.02 16.59
CA HIS A 109 27.44 -8.24 16.63
C HIS A 109 28.75 -8.12 17.42
N LEU A 110 29.11 -6.90 17.83
CA LEU A 110 30.22 -6.65 18.73
C LEU A 110 29.76 -6.56 20.19
N ASP A 111 28.46 -6.63 20.46
CA ASP A 111 27.95 -6.67 21.83
C ASP A 111 28.26 -8.04 22.46
N PRO A 112 29.00 -8.09 23.59
CA PRO A 112 29.38 -9.35 24.22
C PRO A 112 28.18 -10.16 24.77
N ASN A 113 27.01 -9.53 24.89
CA ASN A 113 25.79 -10.17 25.40
C ASN A 113 24.88 -10.70 24.28
N LEU A 114 25.20 -10.43 23.01
CA LEU A 114 24.38 -10.80 21.86
C LEU A 114 25.16 -11.70 20.89
N ASN A 115 24.62 -12.89 20.62
CA ASN A 115 25.19 -13.82 19.64
C ASN A 115 24.57 -13.60 18.25
N VAL A 116 24.97 -12.52 17.58
CA VAL A 116 24.47 -12.15 16.26
C VAL A 116 25.31 -12.82 15.17
N SER A 117 24.69 -13.66 14.35
CA SER A 117 25.34 -14.38 13.25
C SER A 117 25.24 -13.65 11.91
N ILE A 118 24.16 -12.90 11.69
CA ILE A 118 23.94 -12.09 10.48
C ILE A 118 23.50 -10.69 10.91
N PRO A 119 24.42 -9.72 10.97
CA PRO A 119 24.08 -8.34 11.26
C PRO A 119 23.09 -7.79 10.23
N ALA A 120 22.11 -7.03 10.71
CA ALA A 120 21.21 -6.26 9.85
C ALA A 120 21.54 -4.78 9.98
N PHE A 121 21.66 -4.07 8.88
CA PHE A 121 21.79 -2.62 8.83
C PHE A 121 20.56 -2.03 8.14
N ALA A 122 20.11 -0.86 8.60
CA ALA A 122 18.94 -0.21 8.03
C ALA A 122 19.10 1.30 8.00
N ILE A 123 18.46 1.94 7.03
CA ILE A 123 18.03 3.34 7.14
C ILE A 123 16.54 3.39 7.47
N HIS A 124 16.06 4.49 8.00
CA HIS A 124 14.61 4.72 8.09
C HIS A 124 14.10 5.30 6.77
N GLY A 125 12.87 4.92 6.41
CA GLY A 125 12.12 5.48 5.29
C GLY A 125 11.14 6.56 5.73
N ASN A 126 10.13 6.82 4.89
CA ASN A 126 9.11 7.85 5.11
C ASN A 126 7.88 7.34 5.85
N HIS A 127 7.66 6.02 5.92
CA HIS A 127 6.60 5.41 6.72
C HIS A 127 7.05 5.13 8.15
N ASP A 128 8.32 4.73 8.33
CA ASP A 128 8.95 4.53 9.63
C ASP A 128 9.86 5.71 10.00
N ASP A 129 9.39 6.94 9.74
CA ASP A 129 10.12 8.17 9.97
C ASP A 129 10.21 8.54 11.48
N PRO A 130 11.26 9.28 11.90
CA PRO A 130 11.38 9.76 13.26
C PRO A 130 10.27 10.75 13.64
N ILE A 131 9.44 10.38 14.62
CA ILE A 131 8.29 11.18 15.07
C ILE A 131 8.35 11.50 16.57
N GLY A 132 7.74 12.63 16.94
CA GLY A 132 7.51 13.00 18.34
C GLY A 132 8.74 13.52 19.11
N PRO A 133 8.59 13.74 20.43
CA PRO A 133 9.68 14.25 21.26
C PRO A 133 10.83 13.23 21.33
N GLY A 134 12.04 13.68 21.00
CA GLY A 134 13.23 12.83 20.92
C GLY A 134 13.51 12.26 19.53
N GLY A 135 12.62 12.46 18.55
CA GLY A 135 12.84 12.02 17.17
C GLY A 135 13.12 10.52 17.09
N LEU A 136 12.26 9.70 17.70
CA LEU A 136 12.36 8.24 17.66
C LEU A 136 11.52 7.70 16.51
N CYS A 137 12.03 6.68 15.82
CA CYS A 137 11.26 5.90 14.87
C CYS A 137 11.07 4.45 15.35
N ALA A 138 10.21 3.69 14.68
CA ALA A 138 10.02 2.27 14.99
C ALA A 138 11.32 1.46 14.88
N VAL A 139 12.22 1.84 13.96
CA VAL A 139 13.52 1.16 13.77
C VAL A 139 14.48 1.42 14.94
N ASP A 140 14.36 2.55 15.67
CA ASP A 140 15.14 2.78 16.90
C ASP A 140 14.84 1.72 17.97
N ILE A 141 13.63 1.17 18.01
CA ILE A 141 13.25 0.09 18.93
C ILE A 141 14.02 -1.18 18.58
N LEU A 142 14.09 -1.53 17.29
CA LEU A 142 14.86 -2.68 16.82
C LEU A 142 16.36 -2.52 17.07
N HIS A 143 16.86 -1.29 16.91
CA HIS A 143 18.25 -0.97 17.22
C HIS A 143 18.57 -1.07 18.71
N SER A 144 17.70 -0.51 19.55
CA SER A 144 17.86 -0.59 21.01
C SER A 144 17.76 -2.03 21.54
N ALA A 145 17.03 -2.89 20.83
CA ALA A 145 16.94 -4.32 21.13
C ALA A 145 18.13 -5.15 20.60
N GLY A 146 19.08 -4.54 19.88
CA GLY A 146 20.23 -5.23 19.29
C GLY A 146 19.89 -6.07 18.05
N LEU A 147 18.74 -5.87 17.42
CA LEU A 147 18.29 -6.66 16.27
C LEU A 147 18.74 -6.05 14.94
N VAL A 148 18.84 -4.72 14.86
CA VAL A 148 19.17 -3.95 13.65
C VAL A 148 20.16 -2.83 13.99
N ASN A 149 21.04 -2.48 13.07
CA ASN A 149 21.93 -1.32 13.20
C ASN A 149 21.37 -0.17 12.36
N LEU A 150 20.75 0.83 13.01
CA LEU A 150 20.16 1.98 12.34
C LEU A 150 21.25 2.99 11.96
N LEU A 151 21.32 3.33 10.68
CA LEU A 151 22.26 4.28 10.09
C LEU A 151 21.54 5.49 9.49
N GLY A 152 22.29 6.54 9.18
CA GLY A 152 21.81 7.65 8.33
C GLY A 152 20.79 8.59 8.98
N LYS A 153 20.54 8.48 10.28
CA LYS A 153 19.66 9.37 11.04
C LYS A 153 20.34 10.72 11.24
N SER A 154 19.71 11.82 10.81
CA SER A 154 20.21 13.20 10.99
C SER A 154 19.39 13.96 12.03
N SER A 155 20.05 14.60 12.99
CA SER A 155 19.42 15.52 13.95
C SER A 155 19.28 16.94 13.43
N SER A 156 20.12 17.34 12.48
CA SER A 156 20.10 18.68 11.90
C SER A 156 19.19 18.76 10.67
N VAL A 157 18.38 19.82 10.64
CA VAL A 157 17.43 20.12 9.56
C VAL A 157 18.02 21.08 8.50
N GLU A 158 19.05 21.85 8.87
CA GLU A 158 19.62 22.90 8.01
C GLU A 158 20.83 22.45 7.22
N ARG A 159 21.66 21.57 7.80
CA ARG A 159 22.86 20.99 7.18
C ARG A 159 22.96 19.52 7.51
N ILE A 160 23.39 18.73 6.55
CA ILE A 160 23.52 17.28 6.71
C ILE A 160 24.99 16.91 6.54
N THR A 161 25.51 16.17 7.50
CA THR A 161 26.84 15.58 7.44
C THR A 161 26.72 14.07 7.39
N ILE A 162 27.25 13.45 6.34
CA ILE A 162 27.19 12.01 6.13
C ILE A 162 28.58 11.44 6.34
N SER A 163 28.71 10.63 7.39
CA SER A 163 29.93 9.88 7.72
C SER A 163 29.71 8.40 7.38
N PRO A 164 30.65 7.75 6.68
CA PRO A 164 30.48 6.35 6.27
C PRO A 164 30.73 5.39 7.43
N LEU A 165 29.97 4.28 7.44
CA LEU A 165 30.35 3.06 8.14
C LEU A 165 31.46 2.37 7.33
N LEU A 166 32.61 2.13 7.95
CA LEU A 166 33.77 1.55 7.28
C LEU A 166 33.89 0.08 7.65
N LEU A 167 33.85 -0.79 6.63
CA LEU A 167 33.93 -2.23 6.80
C LEU A 167 35.14 -2.80 6.04
N ARG A 168 35.77 -3.84 6.60
CA ARG A 168 36.85 -4.59 5.94
C ARG A 168 36.61 -6.09 6.04
N LYS A 169 36.74 -6.80 4.92
CA LYS A 169 36.75 -8.27 4.88
C LYS A 169 37.90 -8.73 4.00
N GLY A 170 38.89 -9.39 4.61
CA GLY A 170 40.16 -9.70 3.95
C GLY A 170 40.81 -8.43 3.39
N SER A 171 41.03 -8.43 2.08
CA SER A 171 41.58 -7.29 1.32
C SER A 171 40.52 -6.26 0.87
N THR A 172 39.24 -6.59 0.90
CA THR A 172 38.16 -5.70 0.45
C THR A 172 37.78 -4.69 1.51
N ARG A 173 37.68 -3.41 1.11
CA ARG A 173 37.27 -2.28 1.96
C ARG A 173 36.02 -1.63 1.40
N LEU A 174 35.00 -1.48 2.25
CA LEU A 174 33.69 -0.95 1.90
C LEU A 174 33.37 0.28 2.76
N ALA A 175 33.03 1.39 2.12
CA ALA A 175 32.52 2.60 2.77
C ALA A 175 31.02 2.72 2.49
N LEU A 176 30.20 2.46 3.51
CA LEU A 176 28.75 2.53 3.42
C LEU A 176 28.24 3.88 3.94
N TYR A 177 27.80 4.72 3.02
CA TYR A 177 27.13 5.98 3.27
C TYR A 177 25.61 5.75 3.36
N ALA A 178 24.95 6.42 4.29
CA ALA A 178 23.55 6.22 4.56
C ALA A 178 22.84 7.55 4.81
N LEU A 179 21.65 7.72 4.22
CA LEU A 179 20.76 8.85 4.45
C LEU A 179 19.34 8.34 4.64
N GLY A 180 18.81 8.47 5.85
CA GLY A 180 17.39 8.19 6.11
C GLY A 180 16.46 9.15 5.35
N ALA A 181 15.20 8.79 5.22
CA ALA A 181 14.25 9.59 4.44
C ALA A 181 14.11 11.00 5.01
N ILE A 182 14.16 11.97 4.10
CA ILE A 182 13.91 13.37 4.35
C ILE A 182 12.80 13.82 3.40
N ARG A 183 11.92 14.71 3.85
CA ARG A 183 10.93 15.31 2.96
C ARG A 183 11.57 15.84 1.68
N GLU A 184 10.98 15.51 0.54
CA GLU A 184 11.59 15.62 -0.79
C GLU A 184 11.97 17.07 -1.12
N GLU A 185 11.09 18.04 -0.88
CA GLU A 185 11.40 19.44 -1.17
C GLU A 185 12.57 19.96 -0.32
N ARG A 186 12.73 19.42 0.89
CA ARG A 186 13.86 19.76 1.76
C ARG A 186 15.13 19.10 1.25
N ALA A 187 15.11 17.81 0.93
CA ALA A 187 16.25 17.10 0.38
C ALA A 187 16.75 17.79 -0.89
N HIS A 188 15.86 18.06 -1.84
CA HIS A 188 16.16 18.77 -3.08
C HIS A 188 16.87 20.12 -2.83
N ARG A 189 16.34 20.93 -1.90
CA ARG A 189 16.92 22.23 -1.54
C ARG A 189 18.29 22.10 -0.87
N LEU A 190 18.49 21.10 0.00
CA LEU A 190 19.75 20.90 0.72
C LEU A 190 20.87 20.48 -0.23
N PHE A 191 20.59 19.55 -1.14
CA PHE A 191 21.55 19.14 -2.17
C PHE A 191 21.85 20.27 -3.16
N LEU A 192 20.82 20.96 -3.66
CA LEU A 192 20.99 22.08 -4.60
C LEU A 192 21.84 23.21 -4.02
N ASN A 193 21.71 23.50 -2.73
CA ASN A 193 22.44 24.57 -2.05
C ASN A 193 23.78 24.12 -1.44
N ASN A 194 24.26 22.89 -1.73
CA ASN A 194 25.50 22.32 -1.18
C ASN A 194 25.54 22.32 0.36
N LEU A 195 24.39 22.03 0.99
CA LEU A 195 24.25 21.93 2.46
C LEU A 195 24.38 20.48 2.95
N VAL A 196 24.78 19.56 2.07
CA VAL A 196 25.05 18.15 2.37
C VAL A 196 26.54 17.89 2.17
N THR A 197 27.22 17.46 3.22
CA THR A 197 28.67 17.19 3.21
C THR A 197 28.93 15.70 3.42
N PHE A 198 29.69 15.09 2.52
CA PHE A 198 30.14 13.69 2.62
C PHE A 198 31.57 13.66 3.16
N TYR A 199 31.78 12.98 4.29
CA TYR A 199 33.12 12.72 4.82
C TYR A 199 33.73 11.49 4.14
N ARG A 200 34.98 11.63 3.68
CA ARG A 200 35.71 10.52 3.06
C ARG A 200 36.81 10.02 3.99
N PRO A 201 37.13 8.72 4.00
CA PRO A 201 38.29 8.20 4.69
C PRO A 201 39.56 8.87 4.19
N THR A 202 40.42 9.32 5.10
CA THR A 202 41.71 9.94 4.76
C THR A 202 42.72 8.89 4.27
N GLU A 203 42.60 7.66 4.78
CA GLU A 203 43.50 6.55 4.47
C GLU A 203 43.04 5.80 3.22
N GLU A 204 43.92 5.75 2.21
CA GLU A 204 43.70 5.03 0.94
C GLU A 204 42.32 5.33 0.30
N PRO A 205 41.95 6.60 0.06
CA PRO A 205 40.60 7.00 -0.35
C PRO A 205 40.11 6.35 -1.64
N ASP A 206 41.04 5.92 -2.50
CA ASP A 206 40.73 5.29 -3.80
C ASP A 206 40.54 3.77 -3.69
N ASN A 207 40.90 3.15 -2.57
CA ASN A 207 40.75 1.70 -2.36
C ASN A 207 39.40 1.31 -1.76
N TRP A 208 38.59 2.27 -1.31
CA TRP A 208 37.28 2.04 -0.71
C TRP A 208 36.18 1.93 -1.76
N PHE A 209 35.52 0.78 -1.86
CA PHE A 209 34.27 0.68 -2.60
C PHE A 209 33.20 1.50 -1.88
N SER A 210 32.62 2.51 -2.53
CA SER A 210 31.73 3.49 -1.91
C SER A 210 30.28 3.23 -2.29
N ILE A 211 29.49 2.76 -1.31
CA ILE A 211 28.04 2.55 -1.47
C ILE A 211 27.31 3.70 -0.80
N PHE A 212 26.31 4.26 -1.48
CA PHE A 212 25.38 5.20 -0.85
C PHE A 212 23.95 4.67 -0.87
N ALA A 213 23.34 4.54 0.31
CA ALA A 213 21.96 4.15 0.47
C ALA A 213 21.09 5.35 0.86
N LEU A 214 19.97 5.52 0.17
CA LEU A 214 19.02 6.61 0.41
C LEU A 214 17.58 6.15 0.15
N HIS A 215 16.63 6.85 0.75
CA HIS A 215 15.20 6.56 0.63
C HIS A 215 14.44 7.83 0.22
N GLN A 216 14.27 8.05 -1.09
CA GLN A 216 13.72 9.28 -1.69
C GLN A 216 13.01 8.98 -3.01
N ASN A 217 12.10 9.86 -3.45
CA ASN A 217 11.59 9.84 -4.83
C ASN A 217 12.73 9.95 -5.86
N ARG A 218 12.83 8.96 -6.75
CA ARG A 218 13.73 8.96 -7.92
C ARG A 218 13.04 9.60 -9.11
N SER A 219 11.76 9.25 -9.31
CA SER A 219 11.00 9.69 -10.47
C SER A 219 10.46 11.11 -10.30
N ARG A 220 10.32 11.82 -11.42
CA ARG A 220 9.93 13.24 -11.41
C ARG A 220 8.42 13.39 -11.28
N HIS A 221 7.92 13.57 -10.06
CA HIS A 221 6.52 13.90 -9.80
C HIS A 221 6.21 15.40 -9.83
N GLY A 222 7.24 16.24 -9.65
CA GLY A 222 7.12 17.70 -9.68
C GLY A 222 8.47 18.36 -9.96
N PRO A 223 8.55 19.70 -9.93
CA PRO A 223 9.82 20.41 -10.11
C PRO A 223 10.86 20.05 -9.05
N THR A 224 10.44 19.90 -7.78
CA THR A 224 11.32 19.69 -6.61
C THR A 224 10.96 18.47 -5.77
N SER A 225 9.93 17.70 -6.15
CA SER A 225 9.42 16.56 -5.38
C SER A 225 10.14 15.24 -5.70
N TYR A 226 11.44 15.31 -5.97
CA TYR A 226 12.32 14.19 -6.26
C TYR A 226 13.79 14.60 -6.06
N LEU A 227 14.67 13.62 -5.88
CA LEU A 227 16.11 13.84 -5.81
C LEU A 227 16.78 13.45 -7.14
N PRO A 228 17.29 14.42 -7.93
CA PRO A 228 17.98 14.11 -9.17
C PRO A 228 19.31 13.37 -8.91
N GLU A 229 19.57 12.31 -9.68
CA GLU A 229 20.81 11.52 -9.54
C GLU A 229 22.09 12.37 -9.71
N HIS A 230 22.04 13.44 -10.53
CA HIS A 230 23.17 14.32 -10.76
C HIS A 230 23.53 15.24 -9.57
N PHE A 231 22.71 15.28 -8.51
CA PHE A 231 23.08 15.95 -7.26
C PHE A 231 24.03 15.11 -6.40
N LEU A 232 24.13 13.81 -6.68
CA LEU A 232 24.97 12.90 -5.92
C LEU A 232 26.44 13.03 -6.34
N PRO A 233 27.40 12.88 -5.40
CA PRO A 233 28.82 12.94 -5.72
C PRO A 233 29.27 11.82 -6.66
N ASN A 234 30.22 12.14 -7.54
CA ASN A 234 30.80 11.21 -8.53
C ASN A 234 31.84 10.22 -7.97
N PHE A 235 32.20 10.31 -6.69
CA PHE A 235 33.13 9.36 -6.07
C PHE A 235 32.45 8.05 -5.64
N LEU A 236 31.11 8.02 -5.67
CA LEU A 236 30.32 6.85 -5.33
C LEU A 236 30.49 5.79 -6.42
N ASP A 237 30.50 4.52 -6.04
CA ASP A 237 30.58 3.40 -6.98
C ASP A 237 29.18 2.81 -7.24
N LEU A 238 28.35 2.70 -6.18
CA LEU A 238 26.99 2.15 -6.23
C LEU A 238 26.03 2.94 -5.35
N VAL A 239 24.83 3.23 -5.86
CA VAL A 239 23.72 3.85 -5.13
C VAL A 239 22.58 2.85 -4.97
N ILE A 240 22.14 2.62 -3.74
CA ILE A 240 20.97 1.80 -3.39
C ILE A 240 19.80 2.76 -3.16
N TRP A 241 18.77 2.65 -4.00
CA TRP A 241 17.63 3.54 -4.01
C TRP A 241 16.38 2.84 -3.42
N GLY A 242 16.00 3.21 -2.20
CA GLY A 242 14.72 2.83 -1.57
C GLY A 242 13.58 3.78 -1.94
N HIS A 243 12.40 3.62 -1.35
CA HIS A 243 11.16 4.41 -1.58
C HIS A 243 10.41 4.06 -2.87
N GLU A 244 11.13 3.82 -3.96
CA GLU A 244 10.51 3.44 -5.23
C GLU A 244 10.17 1.94 -5.22
N HIS A 245 8.88 1.63 -5.31
CA HIS A 245 8.37 0.25 -5.19
C HIS A 245 8.51 -0.59 -6.47
N GLU A 246 8.82 0.04 -7.61
CA GLU A 246 9.10 -0.69 -8.85
C GLU A 246 10.43 -1.45 -8.72
N CYS A 247 10.40 -2.77 -8.93
CA CYS A 247 11.60 -3.61 -8.85
C CYS A 247 12.50 -3.43 -10.10
N ARG A 248 13.60 -2.69 -9.95
CA ARG A 248 14.68 -2.47 -10.92
C ARG A 248 16.03 -2.80 -10.26
N ILE A 249 16.13 -4.06 -9.85
CA ILE A 249 17.26 -4.55 -9.03
C ILE A 249 18.56 -4.63 -9.83
N GLU A 250 18.50 -4.88 -11.13
CA GLU A 250 19.67 -4.88 -11.99
C GLU A 250 20.33 -3.49 -11.98
N PRO A 251 21.66 -3.40 -11.76
CA PRO A 251 22.35 -2.12 -11.66
C PRO A 251 22.34 -1.37 -12.99
N GLU A 252 21.88 -0.13 -12.96
CA GLU A 252 21.81 0.78 -14.10
C GLU A 252 22.96 1.77 -14.08
N TRP A 253 23.70 1.88 -15.18
CA TRP A 253 24.82 2.81 -15.28
C TRP A 253 24.34 4.25 -15.50
N ASN A 254 24.74 5.16 -14.60
CA ASN A 254 24.57 6.59 -14.80
C ASN A 254 25.83 7.19 -15.45
N SER A 255 25.75 7.48 -16.75
CA SER A 255 26.85 8.06 -17.52
C SER A 255 27.23 9.50 -17.12
N SER A 256 26.35 10.22 -16.44
CA SER A 256 26.61 11.61 -16.03
C SER A 256 27.46 11.71 -14.77
N GLN A 257 27.27 10.80 -13.82
CA GLN A 257 27.97 10.80 -12.53
C GLN A 257 28.96 9.64 -12.34
N ASN A 258 29.00 8.67 -13.27
CA ASN A 258 29.90 7.52 -13.27
C ASN A 258 29.72 6.55 -12.09
N PHE A 259 28.48 6.33 -11.66
CA PHE A 259 28.12 5.31 -10.68
C PHE A 259 26.98 4.43 -11.19
N PHE A 260 26.77 3.29 -10.53
CA PHE A 260 25.61 2.45 -10.77
C PHE A 260 24.48 2.77 -9.79
N VAL A 261 23.23 2.65 -10.24
CA VAL A 261 22.04 2.74 -9.40
C VAL A 261 21.32 1.40 -9.40
N THR A 262 21.00 0.87 -8.22
CA THR A 262 20.10 -0.28 -8.05
C THR A 262 18.88 0.16 -7.26
N GLN A 263 17.70 -0.27 -7.70
CA GLN A 263 16.42 0.05 -7.07
C GLN A 263 15.69 -1.27 -6.79
N PRO A 264 15.88 -1.87 -5.60
CA PRO A 264 15.37 -3.22 -5.31
C PRO A 264 13.84 -3.33 -5.45
N GLY A 265 13.10 -2.27 -5.14
CA GLY A 265 11.64 -2.30 -5.08
C GLY A 265 11.12 -2.87 -3.74
N SER A 266 9.82 -2.74 -3.53
CA SER A 266 9.16 -3.23 -2.31
C SER A 266 9.02 -4.75 -2.29
N SER A 267 8.89 -5.33 -1.09
CA SER A 267 8.59 -6.76 -0.97
C SER A 267 7.10 -7.08 -0.99
N VAL A 268 6.22 -6.08 -0.93
CA VAL A 268 4.76 -6.23 -1.05
C VAL A 268 4.15 -5.12 -1.87
N ALA A 269 3.05 -5.42 -2.59
CA ALA A 269 2.32 -4.43 -3.35
C ALA A 269 1.45 -3.55 -2.45
N THR A 270 1.91 -2.33 -2.15
CA THR A 270 1.17 -1.37 -1.32
C THR A 270 0.15 -0.57 -2.12
N THR A 271 0.43 -0.38 -3.42
CA THR A 271 -0.44 0.30 -4.38
C THR A 271 -0.70 -0.57 -5.60
N LEU A 272 -1.91 -0.43 -6.18
CA LEU A 272 -2.30 -1.16 -7.39
C LEU A 272 -1.87 -0.39 -8.65
N SER A 273 -0.56 -0.19 -8.81
CA SER A 273 0.06 0.52 -9.93
C SER A 273 0.82 -0.42 -10.87
N GLU A 274 1.16 0.04 -12.07
CA GLU A 274 1.91 -0.74 -13.06
C GLU A 274 3.31 -1.12 -12.56
N GLY A 275 4.03 -0.20 -11.91
CA GLY A 275 5.36 -0.47 -11.37
C GLY A 275 5.36 -1.55 -10.28
N GLU A 276 4.28 -1.63 -9.50
CA GLU A 276 4.09 -2.63 -8.45
C GLU A 276 3.74 -4.02 -8.99
N ALA A 277 3.28 -4.13 -10.24
CA ALA A 277 2.98 -5.41 -10.88
C ALA A 277 4.22 -6.14 -11.41
N ARG A 278 5.40 -5.48 -11.43
CA ARG A 278 6.67 -6.17 -11.73
C ARG A 278 7.00 -7.20 -10.66
N GLU A 279 7.57 -8.33 -11.08
CA GLU A 279 7.98 -9.39 -10.16
C GLU A 279 9.03 -8.87 -9.16
N LYS A 280 8.70 -8.98 -7.87
CA LYS A 280 9.53 -8.50 -6.78
C LYS A 280 10.70 -9.46 -6.52
N ALA A 281 11.85 -8.90 -6.18
CA ALA A 281 13.07 -9.66 -5.93
C ALA A 281 13.95 -8.93 -4.93
N VAL A 282 14.83 -9.68 -4.26
CA VAL A 282 15.94 -9.12 -3.49
C VAL A 282 17.24 -9.18 -4.30
N GLY A 283 18.22 -8.36 -3.92
CA GLY A 283 19.54 -8.37 -4.54
C GLY A 283 20.57 -9.07 -3.67
N LEU A 284 21.28 -10.05 -4.22
CA LEU A 284 22.51 -10.57 -3.62
C LEU A 284 23.70 -9.79 -4.19
N LEU A 285 24.20 -8.83 -3.42
CA LEU A 285 25.35 -8.00 -3.77
C LEU A 285 26.63 -8.67 -3.28
N GLU A 286 27.55 -8.95 -4.20
CA GLU A 286 28.89 -9.45 -3.92
C GLU A 286 29.92 -8.36 -4.27
N VAL A 287 30.70 -7.90 -3.30
CA VAL A 287 31.76 -6.88 -3.49
C VAL A 287 33.12 -7.51 -3.25
N ARG A 288 34.05 -7.32 -4.20
CA ARG A 288 35.44 -7.78 -4.08
C ARG A 288 36.40 -6.70 -4.61
N GLY A 289 37.22 -6.15 -3.71
CA GLY A 289 38.04 -4.99 -4.02
C GLY A 289 37.16 -3.81 -4.44
N LYS A 290 37.27 -3.42 -5.72
CA LYS A 290 36.48 -2.36 -6.35
C LYS A 290 35.40 -2.84 -7.31
N GLU A 291 35.34 -4.14 -7.56
CA GLU A 291 34.35 -4.75 -8.44
C GLU A 291 33.17 -5.26 -7.63
N PHE A 292 31.99 -5.26 -8.25
CA PHE A 292 30.78 -5.78 -7.64
C PHE A 292 29.91 -6.53 -8.64
N LYS A 293 29.06 -7.40 -8.11
CA LYS A 293 28.02 -8.11 -8.87
C LYS A 293 26.74 -8.11 -8.05
N ILE A 294 25.60 -7.78 -8.68
CA ILE A 294 24.28 -7.94 -8.08
C ILE A 294 23.58 -9.09 -8.79
N THR A 295 23.22 -10.12 -8.02
CA THR A 295 22.42 -11.26 -8.52
C THR A 295 20.98 -11.08 -8.05
N ARG A 296 20.03 -11.06 -8.99
CA ARG A 296 18.60 -10.98 -8.70
C ARG A 296 18.11 -12.32 -8.11
N VAL A 297 17.42 -12.26 -6.97
CA VAL A 297 16.79 -13.41 -6.32
C VAL A 297 15.28 -13.16 -6.20
N PRO A 298 14.44 -13.76 -7.07
CA PRO A 298 12.99 -13.57 -7.04
C PRO A 298 12.36 -14.07 -5.74
N LEU A 299 11.33 -13.38 -5.26
CA LEU A 299 10.56 -13.77 -4.07
C LEU A 299 9.36 -14.65 -4.46
N GLN A 300 9.18 -15.77 -3.76
CA GLN A 300 8.17 -16.79 -4.05
C GLN A 300 6.90 -16.60 -3.25
N THR A 301 6.94 -15.91 -2.09
CA THR A 301 5.76 -15.71 -1.24
C THR A 301 4.98 -14.45 -1.57
N VAL A 302 5.45 -13.64 -2.51
CA VAL A 302 4.78 -12.41 -2.93
C VAL A 302 3.47 -12.76 -3.63
N ARG A 303 2.37 -12.10 -3.22
CA ARG A 303 1.06 -12.30 -3.84
C ARG A 303 1.12 -11.91 -5.32
N PRO A 304 0.74 -12.81 -6.25
CA PRO A 304 0.75 -12.49 -7.68
C PRO A 304 -0.13 -11.26 -7.96
N PHE A 305 0.39 -10.31 -8.73
CA PHE A 305 -0.34 -9.10 -9.09
C PHE A 305 -0.36 -8.90 -10.60
N VAL A 306 -1.57 -8.85 -11.18
CA VAL A 306 -1.79 -8.58 -12.59
C VAL A 306 -2.38 -7.19 -12.78
N PHE A 307 -1.65 -6.33 -13.49
CA PHE A 307 -2.12 -5.02 -13.93
C PHE A 307 -2.33 -5.04 -15.45
N LYS A 308 -3.49 -4.55 -15.93
CA LYS A 308 -3.78 -4.45 -17.37
C LYS A 308 -4.47 -3.14 -17.72
N ASP A 309 -3.98 -2.52 -18.78
CA ASP A 309 -4.66 -1.41 -19.45
C ASP A 309 -5.59 -1.93 -20.55
N ILE A 310 -6.82 -1.45 -20.57
CA ILE A 310 -7.83 -1.82 -21.55
C ILE A 310 -8.30 -0.56 -22.27
N ILE A 311 -8.03 -0.52 -23.57
CA ILE A 311 -8.54 0.53 -24.46
C ILE A 311 -9.80 0.00 -25.14
N LEU A 312 -10.97 0.46 -24.71
CA LEU A 312 -12.25 -0.10 -25.17
C LEU A 312 -12.53 0.15 -26.66
N GLU A 313 -11.93 1.19 -27.25
CA GLU A 313 -12.09 1.46 -28.69
C GLU A 313 -11.53 0.33 -29.58
N ASP A 314 -10.55 -0.42 -29.08
CA ASP A 314 -9.91 -1.52 -29.82
C ASP A 314 -10.69 -2.84 -29.65
N GLU A 315 -11.37 -3.00 -28.51
CA GLU A 315 -12.08 -4.23 -28.13
C GLU A 315 -13.56 -4.25 -28.58
N ILE A 316 -14.21 -3.09 -28.66
CA ILE A 316 -15.64 -2.97 -28.96
C ILE A 316 -15.85 -2.25 -30.29
N THR A 317 -16.20 -3.01 -31.34
CA THR A 317 -16.68 -2.44 -32.60
C THR A 317 -18.03 -1.73 -32.40
N LYS A 318 -18.13 -0.48 -32.86
CA LYS A 318 -19.27 0.47 -32.68
C LYS A 318 -20.58 0.05 -33.40
N SER A 319 -20.93 -1.24 -33.47
CA SER A 319 -22.04 -1.77 -34.26
C SER A 319 -23.38 -1.91 -33.51
N VAL A 320 -23.51 -1.44 -32.27
CA VAL A 320 -24.74 -1.65 -31.47
C VAL A 320 -25.39 -0.33 -31.06
N SER A 321 -26.71 -0.28 -31.25
CA SER A 321 -27.55 0.92 -31.32
C SER A 321 -28.19 1.37 -30.00
N SER A 322 -27.81 0.82 -28.84
CA SER A 322 -28.39 1.19 -27.53
C SER A 322 -27.33 1.41 -26.44
N SER A 323 -27.58 2.35 -25.52
CA SER A 323 -26.66 2.69 -24.40
C SER A 323 -26.59 1.59 -23.33
N LEU A 324 -27.74 0.98 -23.00
CA LEU A 324 -27.84 -0.14 -22.06
C LEU A 324 -27.10 -1.39 -22.52
N ASP A 325 -26.96 -1.60 -23.84
CA ASP A 325 -26.13 -2.68 -24.37
C ASP A 325 -24.64 -2.36 -24.27
N LEU A 326 -24.25 -1.08 -24.35
CA LEU A 326 -22.85 -0.68 -24.32
C LEU A 326 -22.22 -0.92 -22.94
N ALA A 327 -22.89 -0.54 -21.85
CA ALA A 327 -22.39 -0.80 -20.49
C ALA A 327 -22.23 -2.32 -20.23
N LYS A 328 -23.17 -3.14 -20.71
CA LYS A 328 -23.08 -4.61 -20.62
C LYS A 328 -21.94 -5.19 -21.45
N GLN A 329 -21.67 -4.64 -22.64
CA GLN A 329 -20.52 -5.06 -23.45
C GLN A 329 -19.20 -4.75 -22.75
N VAL A 330 -19.06 -3.55 -22.17
CA VAL A 330 -17.87 -3.18 -21.38
C VAL A 330 -17.71 -4.11 -20.18
N GLU A 331 -18.81 -4.44 -19.48
CA GLU A 331 -18.78 -5.41 -18.38
C GLU A 331 -18.31 -6.79 -18.85
N MET A 332 -18.82 -7.31 -19.98
CA MET A 332 -18.41 -8.61 -20.53
C MET A 332 -16.94 -8.64 -20.93
N VAL A 333 -16.41 -7.57 -21.53
CA VAL A 333 -14.99 -7.44 -21.85
C VAL A 333 -14.15 -7.48 -20.58
N CYS A 334 -14.56 -6.73 -19.54
CA CYS A 334 -13.86 -6.75 -18.25
C CYS A 334 -13.89 -8.14 -17.61
N VAL A 335 -15.03 -8.84 -17.62
CA VAL A 335 -15.12 -10.23 -17.13
C VAL A 335 -14.13 -11.12 -17.85
N ARG A 336 -14.09 -11.07 -19.19
CA ARG A 336 -13.17 -11.86 -20.01
C ARG A 336 -11.72 -11.63 -19.58
N HIS A 337 -11.30 -10.37 -19.44
CA HIS A 337 -9.93 -10.07 -19.03
C HIS A 337 -9.61 -10.51 -17.60
N VAL A 338 -10.55 -10.46 -16.65
CA VAL A 338 -10.33 -10.98 -15.30
C VAL A 338 -10.19 -12.50 -15.32
N GLU A 339 -11.08 -13.21 -16.02
CA GLU A 339 -11.04 -14.68 -16.15
C GLU A 339 -9.75 -15.17 -16.84
N ASP A 340 -9.34 -14.50 -17.93
CA ASP A 340 -8.08 -14.77 -18.62
C ASP A 340 -6.89 -14.56 -17.68
N SER A 341 -6.92 -13.52 -16.86
CA SER A 341 -5.85 -13.23 -15.90
C SER A 341 -5.77 -14.27 -14.79
N LEU A 342 -6.91 -14.70 -14.25
CA LEU A 342 -6.98 -15.78 -13.25
C LEU A 342 -6.44 -17.09 -13.82
N THR A 343 -6.85 -17.43 -15.04
CA THR A 343 -6.37 -18.64 -15.73
C THR A 343 -4.86 -18.59 -15.94
N ASN A 344 -4.33 -17.45 -16.39
CA ASN A 344 -2.89 -17.29 -16.60
C ASN A 344 -2.09 -17.47 -15.30
N VAL A 345 -2.52 -16.86 -14.19
CA VAL A 345 -1.85 -17.00 -12.89
C VAL A 345 -1.88 -18.45 -12.39
N MET A 346 -3.00 -19.16 -12.60
CA MET A 346 -3.11 -20.58 -12.24
C MET A 346 -2.30 -21.50 -13.15
N SER A 347 -2.03 -21.07 -14.39
CA SER A 347 -1.31 -21.87 -15.40
C SER A 347 0.20 -21.68 -15.33
N THR A 348 0.68 -20.54 -14.81
CA THR A 348 2.10 -20.33 -14.52
C THR A 348 2.52 -21.32 -13.45
N PRO A 349 3.41 -22.29 -13.75
CA PRO A 349 4.01 -23.12 -12.73
C PRO A 349 4.76 -22.18 -11.78
N SER A 350 4.51 -22.31 -10.48
CA SER A 350 5.27 -21.64 -9.45
C SER A 350 6.75 -22.02 -9.56
N GLY A 351 7.56 -21.12 -10.14
CA GLY A 351 9.01 -21.16 -10.19
C GLY A 351 9.62 -21.43 -11.59
N PRO A 352 10.79 -20.85 -11.90
CA PRO A 352 11.56 -21.24 -13.07
C PRO A 352 11.96 -22.72 -12.93
N SER A 353 11.79 -23.46 -14.02
CA SER A 353 12.45 -24.76 -14.18
C SER A 353 13.94 -24.54 -13.96
N THR A 354 14.52 -25.35 -13.09
CA THR A 354 15.94 -25.41 -12.80
C THR A 354 16.68 -25.84 -14.07
N GLU A 355 17.02 -24.88 -14.94
CA GLU A 355 18.14 -25.05 -15.85
C GLU A 355 19.42 -24.97 -15.01
N HIS A 356 19.85 -26.17 -14.59
CA HIS A 356 21.19 -26.52 -14.13
C HIS A 356 22.22 -25.37 -13.98
N GLU A 357 22.23 -24.69 -12.83
CA GLU A 357 23.48 -24.19 -12.26
C GLU A 357 24.00 -25.25 -11.28
N GLN A 358 25.03 -25.97 -11.73
CA GLN A 358 25.63 -27.08 -11.03
C GLN A 358 26.30 -26.59 -9.74
N VAL A 359 25.59 -26.72 -8.61
CA VAL A 359 26.26 -26.83 -7.31
C VAL A 359 27.01 -28.17 -7.30
N PRO A 360 28.34 -28.21 -7.11
CA PRO A 360 29.11 -29.42 -7.29
C PRO A 360 28.85 -30.42 -6.14
N ASN A 361 27.97 -31.38 -6.40
CA ASN A 361 27.78 -32.56 -5.56
C ASN A 361 29.00 -33.50 -5.65
N LYS A 362 30.01 -33.30 -4.78
CA LYS A 362 31.08 -34.28 -4.58
C LYS A 362 30.61 -35.40 -3.64
N ARG A 363 29.91 -36.40 -4.21
CA ARG A 363 29.72 -37.72 -3.58
C ARG A 363 31.09 -38.37 -3.36
N ARG A 364 31.59 -38.40 -2.11
CA ARG A 364 32.63 -39.37 -1.71
C ARG A 364 31.94 -40.69 -1.41
N LYS A 365 32.17 -41.69 -2.27
CA LYS A 365 32.02 -43.11 -1.91
C LYS A 365 33.06 -43.42 -0.84
N ILE A 366 32.65 -43.82 0.35
CA ILE A 366 33.48 -44.63 1.25
C ILE A 366 32.63 -45.81 1.72
N SER A 367 33.18 -46.98 1.46
CA SER A 367 32.69 -48.31 1.78
C SER A 367 32.81 -48.63 3.29
N SER A 368 31.79 -49.31 3.81
CA SER A 368 31.83 -50.34 4.87
C SER A 368 32.88 -50.22 6.00
N HIS A 369 32.46 -49.81 7.21
CA HIS A 369 32.36 -50.69 8.39
C HIS A 369 32.00 -49.93 9.69
N SER A 370 31.08 -50.56 10.44
CA SER A 370 30.86 -50.58 11.91
C SER A 370 30.72 -49.29 12.73
N GLU A 371 29.49 -49.10 13.21
CA GLU A 371 29.08 -48.74 14.59
C GLU A 371 29.97 -47.78 15.40
N THR A 372 29.45 -46.56 15.61
CA THR A 372 29.28 -45.99 16.96
C THR A 372 28.26 -44.86 16.92
N SER A 373 27.25 -44.98 17.76
CA SER A 373 26.21 -44.00 18.08
C SER A 373 26.78 -42.77 18.78
N ALA A 374 26.60 -41.58 18.20
CA ALA A 374 26.31 -40.29 18.83
C ALA A 374 26.76 -39.14 17.90
N LYS A 375 25.87 -38.16 17.68
CA LYS A 375 26.05 -36.88 16.95
C LYS A 375 25.77 -36.92 15.45
N GLU A 376 24.50 -37.03 15.09
CA GLU A 376 23.95 -36.54 13.81
C GLU A 376 22.65 -35.80 14.12
N GLU A 377 22.75 -34.56 14.62
CA GLU A 377 21.57 -33.70 14.86
C GLU A 377 21.75 -32.24 14.41
N ASP A 378 22.84 -31.92 13.69
CA ASP A 378 23.04 -30.60 13.06
C ASP A 378 23.23 -30.79 11.54
N ASP A 379 22.67 -29.87 10.75
CA ASP A 379 22.67 -29.78 9.27
C ASP A 379 21.48 -30.37 8.49
N LEU A 380 20.28 -30.33 9.07
CA LEU A 380 19.06 -30.23 8.27
C LEU A 380 18.68 -28.75 8.11
N VAL A 381 19.26 -28.07 7.11
CA VAL A 381 18.62 -26.85 6.58
C VAL A 381 17.30 -27.32 5.98
N GLU A 382 16.24 -27.23 6.78
CA GLU A 382 14.89 -27.64 6.43
C GLU A 382 14.53 -26.95 5.11
N ARG A 383 14.28 -27.74 4.06
CA ARG A 383 13.89 -27.20 2.76
C ARG A 383 12.48 -26.65 2.87
N VAL A 384 12.36 -25.41 3.31
CA VAL A 384 11.07 -24.71 3.39
C VAL A 384 10.57 -24.50 1.96
N GLU A 385 9.41 -25.09 1.66
CA GLU A 385 8.75 -24.91 0.36
C GLU A 385 7.92 -23.62 0.40
N TRP A 386 8.43 -22.55 -0.22
CA TRP A 386 7.70 -21.30 -0.36
C TRP A 386 6.70 -21.40 -1.52
N LYS A 387 5.48 -20.89 -1.30
CA LYS A 387 4.40 -20.88 -2.31
C LYS A 387 3.73 -19.52 -2.34
N PRO A 388 3.37 -19.00 -3.51
CA PRO A 388 2.60 -17.76 -3.56
C PRO A 388 1.21 -17.95 -2.90
N PRO A 389 0.64 -16.90 -2.28
CA PRO A 389 -0.75 -16.91 -1.85
C PRO A 389 -1.72 -17.23 -2.99
N ALA A 390 -2.82 -17.92 -2.67
CA ALA A 390 -3.72 -18.50 -3.67
C ALA A 390 -4.50 -17.45 -4.49
N GLU A 391 -5.03 -16.41 -3.83
CA GLU A 391 -5.84 -15.39 -4.49
C GLU A 391 -4.95 -14.26 -5.04
N PRO A 392 -4.88 -14.02 -6.36
CA PRO A 392 -4.08 -12.93 -6.90
C PRO A 392 -4.72 -11.56 -6.65
N LEU A 393 -3.91 -10.53 -6.78
CA LEU A 393 -4.35 -9.16 -6.99
C LEU A 393 -4.56 -8.94 -8.49
N ILE A 394 -5.67 -8.31 -8.87
CA ILE A 394 -5.95 -7.95 -10.26
C ILE A 394 -6.41 -6.49 -10.31
N ARG A 395 -5.84 -5.70 -11.21
CA ARG A 395 -6.26 -4.32 -11.49
C ARG A 395 -6.40 -4.11 -12.99
N LEU A 396 -7.61 -3.79 -13.43
CA LEU A 396 -7.90 -3.37 -14.80
C LEU A 396 -8.08 -1.86 -14.84
N ARG A 397 -7.29 -1.16 -15.65
CA ARG A 397 -7.47 0.27 -15.91
C ARG A 397 -8.12 0.42 -17.29
N VAL A 398 -9.39 0.82 -17.29
CA VAL A 398 -10.26 0.83 -18.46
C VAL A 398 -10.43 2.25 -18.98
N ASP A 399 -10.04 2.50 -20.22
CA ASP A 399 -10.21 3.79 -20.90
C ASP A 399 -11.60 3.91 -21.54
N LEU A 400 -12.39 4.86 -21.03
CA LEU A 400 -13.73 5.20 -21.49
C LEU A 400 -13.76 6.31 -22.55
N SER A 401 -12.60 6.82 -23.00
CA SER A 401 -12.48 7.98 -23.89
C SER A 401 -13.29 7.87 -25.19
N GLY A 402 -13.59 6.66 -25.67
CA GLY A 402 -14.42 6.41 -26.86
C GLY A 402 -15.92 6.68 -26.69
N GLY A 403 -16.35 7.23 -25.55
CA GLY A 403 -17.75 7.48 -25.22
C GLY A 403 -18.45 6.24 -24.64
N PHE A 404 -17.70 5.34 -24.01
CA PHE A 404 -18.26 4.17 -23.34
C PHE A 404 -18.87 4.56 -21.99
N GLU A 405 -19.84 3.76 -21.53
CA GLU A 405 -20.48 3.96 -20.23
C GLU A 405 -19.81 3.04 -19.19
N SER A 406 -19.59 3.55 -17.98
CA SER A 406 -19.07 2.77 -16.86
C SER A 406 -20.18 1.94 -16.21
N PHE A 407 -19.78 0.99 -15.38
CA PHE A 407 -20.68 0.22 -14.53
C PHE A 407 -20.19 0.27 -13.07
N SER A 408 -20.99 -0.26 -12.14
CA SER A 408 -20.59 -0.35 -10.73
C SER A 408 -19.44 -1.34 -10.54
N ALA A 409 -18.23 -0.82 -10.35
CA ALA A 409 -17.03 -1.62 -10.08
C ALA A 409 -17.21 -2.48 -8.81
N TYR A 410 -17.91 -1.96 -7.80
CA TYR A 410 -18.22 -2.70 -6.58
C TYR A 410 -19.08 -3.93 -6.86
N ARG A 411 -20.19 -3.78 -7.61
CA ARG A 411 -21.07 -4.90 -7.98
C ARG A 411 -20.34 -5.92 -8.86
N PHE A 412 -19.51 -5.44 -9.78
CA PHE A 412 -18.67 -6.30 -10.60
C PHE A 412 -17.72 -7.13 -9.73
N GLY A 413 -17.07 -6.49 -8.76
CA GLY A 413 -16.11 -7.13 -7.88
C GLY A 413 -16.69 -8.20 -6.97
N GLN A 414 -17.97 -8.06 -6.58
CA GLN A 414 -18.68 -9.10 -5.82
C GLN A 414 -18.70 -10.46 -6.53
N ARG A 415 -18.61 -10.49 -7.86
CA ARG A 415 -18.60 -11.73 -8.66
C ARG A 415 -17.31 -12.54 -8.49
N PHE A 416 -16.24 -11.93 -7.99
CA PHE A 416 -14.91 -12.53 -7.86
C PHE A 416 -14.47 -12.71 -6.41
N ILE A 417 -15.38 -12.55 -5.44
CA ILE A 417 -15.11 -12.84 -4.02
C ILE A 417 -14.66 -14.29 -3.86
N GLY A 418 -13.58 -14.52 -3.12
CA GLY A 418 -12.96 -15.83 -2.93
C GLY A 418 -12.09 -16.30 -4.10
N ARG A 419 -11.95 -15.49 -5.16
CA ARG A 419 -11.05 -15.77 -6.30
C ARG A 419 -9.94 -14.72 -6.45
N VAL A 420 -10.15 -13.52 -5.92
CA VAL A 420 -9.17 -12.42 -5.90
C VAL A 420 -9.03 -11.85 -4.50
N ALA A 421 -7.86 -11.28 -4.20
CA ALA A 421 -7.58 -10.67 -2.90
C ALA A 421 -8.04 -9.20 -2.79
N ASN A 422 -8.45 -8.56 -3.91
CA ASN A 422 -8.87 -7.16 -3.95
C ASN A 422 -10.22 -6.95 -4.68
N PRO A 423 -11.32 -7.62 -4.26
CA PRO A 423 -12.59 -7.55 -4.97
C PRO A 423 -13.16 -6.13 -5.08
N LYS A 424 -12.88 -5.24 -4.10
CA LYS A 424 -13.36 -3.85 -4.11
C LYS A 424 -12.66 -2.96 -5.15
N ASP A 425 -11.44 -3.32 -5.53
CA ASP A 425 -10.53 -2.46 -6.31
C ASP A 425 -10.06 -3.12 -7.60
N LEU A 426 -10.88 -4.01 -8.17
CA LEU A 426 -10.57 -4.71 -9.42
C LEU A 426 -10.47 -3.80 -10.64
N ILE A 427 -11.28 -2.73 -10.70
CA ILE A 427 -11.41 -1.90 -11.89
C ILE A 427 -11.21 -0.42 -11.54
N SER A 428 -10.42 0.26 -12.37
CA SER A 428 -10.30 1.71 -12.45
C SER A 428 -10.83 2.19 -13.79
N PHE A 429 -11.78 3.10 -13.79
CA PHE A 429 -12.18 3.78 -15.01
C PHE A 429 -11.38 5.07 -15.19
N ASN A 430 -10.84 5.29 -16.38
CA ASN A 430 -10.18 6.52 -16.76
C ASN A 430 -10.85 7.13 -18.00
N HIS A 431 -10.75 8.44 -18.15
CA HIS A 431 -11.25 9.15 -19.32
C HIS A 431 -10.31 10.32 -19.65
N ASN A 432 -9.82 10.36 -20.88
CA ASN A 432 -9.18 11.55 -21.40
C ASN A 432 -10.28 12.57 -21.76
N ARG A 433 -10.33 13.69 -21.03
CA ARG A 433 -11.38 14.72 -21.17
C ARG A 433 -11.49 15.25 -22.61
N GLU A 434 -10.38 15.44 -23.31
CA GLU A 434 -10.37 15.94 -24.69
C GLU A 434 -10.91 14.91 -25.68
N LYS A 435 -10.48 13.65 -25.54
CA LYS A 435 -10.98 12.55 -26.39
C LYS A 435 -12.46 12.24 -26.12
N LEU A 436 -12.89 12.31 -24.86
CA LEU A 436 -14.28 12.13 -24.46
C LEU A 436 -15.18 13.21 -25.09
N ALA A 437 -14.76 14.48 -25.02
CA ALA A 437 -15.49 15.59 -25.64
C ALA A 437 -15.58 15.42 -27.16
N ALA A 438 -14.49 15.00 -27.82
CA ALA A 438 -14.49 14.71 -29.25
C ALA A 438 -15.41 13.53 -29.63
N ALA A 439 -15.45 12.47 -28.81
CA ALA A 439 -16.34 11.32 -29.03
C ALA A 439 -17.83 11.69 -28.85
N GLN A 440 -18.14 12.53 -27.85
CA GLN A 440 -19.48 13.04 -27.60
C GLN A 440 -19.96 13.96 -28.75
N ALA A 441 -19.09 14.86 -29.24
CA ALA A 441 -19.39 15.71 -30.39
C ALA A 441 -19.68 14.88 -31.65
N ARG A 442 -18.89 13.82 -31.91
CA ARG A 442 -19.12 12.89 -33.04
C ARG A 442 -20.44 12.13 -32.92
N ARG A 443 -20.90 11.81 -31.71
CA ARG A 443 -22.22 11.18 -31.50
C ARG A 443 -23.36 12.16 -31.75
N ALA A 444 -23.24 13.39 -31.27
CA ALA A 444 -24.24 14.45 -31.53
C ALA A 444 -24.40 14.72 -33.03
N LEU A 445 -23.29 14.76 -33.77
CA LEU A 445 -23.28 14.90 -35.24
C LEU A 445 -23.95 13.72 -35.98
N LYS A 446 -23.88 12.50 -35.43
CA LYS A 446 -24.54 11.31 -36.02
C LYS A 446 -26.03 11.21 -35.67
N SER A 447 -26.46 11.74 -34.53
CA SER A 447 -27.87 11.74 -34.14
C SER A 447 -28.69 12.86 -34.78
N GLY A 448 -28.05 13.92 -35.29
CA GLY A 448 -28.70 15.09 -35.88
C GLY A 448 -29.03 15.00 -37.38
N GLN A 449 -29.00 13.82 -38.01
CA GLN A 449 -29.17 13.70 -39.47
C GLN A 449 -30.63 13.57 -39.97
N ASN A 450 -31.62 13.81 -39.10
CA ASN A 450 -33.04 13.99 -39.44
C ASN A 450 -33.59 15.21 -38.70
N ASP A 451 -33.34 16.40 -39.22
CA ASP A 451 -34.32 17.49 -39.36
C ASP A 451 -33.59 18.73 -39.88
N GLY A 452 -33.93 19.14 -41.10
CA GLY A 452 -33.43 20.36 -41.69
C GLY A 452 -34.19 21.56 -41.13
N MET A 453 -33.48 22.50 -40.51
CA MET A 453 -33.80 23.93 -40.57
C MET A 453 -32.57 24.77 -40.19
N ASP A 454 -32.39 25.82 -40.98
CA ASP A 454 -31.36 26.86 -40.93
C ASP A 454 -31.28 27.58 -39.57
N GLY A 455 -30.06 27.93 -39.15
CA GLY A 455 -29.80 28.67 -37.92
C GLY A 455 -28.33 28.66 -37.51
N SER A 456 -27.58 29.68 -37.92
CA SER A 456 -26.28 30.05 -37.36
C SER A 456 -26.37 30.25 -35.84
N LEU A 457 -25.56 29.51 -35.06
CA LEU A 457 -25.41 29.72 -33.63
C LEU A 457 -23.94 29.67 -33.22
N ASP A 458 -23.54 30.71 -32.50
CA ASP A 458 -22.23 30.98 -31.92
C ASP A 458 -21.85 29.97 -30.82
N ALA A 459 -20.54 29.82 -30.61
CA ALA A 459 -19.91 28.73 -29.88
C ALA A 459 -19.92 28.83 -28.33
N ASP A 460 -20.79 29.63 -27.71
CA ASP A 460 -20.69 29.90 -26.25
C ASP A 460 -21.94 29.57 -25.40
N ASP A 461 -22.98 28.92 -25.95
CA ASP A 461 -24.26 28.77 -25.21
C ASP A 461 -24.80 27.33 -25.02
N VAL A 462 -23.94 26.30 -25.03
CA VAL A 462 -24.34 24.91 -24.71
C VAL A 462 -23.84 24.46 -23.32
N ALA A 463 -23.94 25.35 -22.33
CA ALA A 463 -23.76 25.04 -20.92
C ALA A 463 -25.11 25.06 -20.18
N GLY A 464 -26.15 24.42 -20.73
CA GLY A 464 -27.48 24.56 -20.14
C GLY A 464 -28.60 23.71 -20.72
N SER A 465 -28.41 22.43 -21.07
CA SER A 465 -29.55 21.51 -21.09
C SER A 465 -29.18 20.03 -21.08
N ALA A 466 -29.94 19.26 -20.31
CA ALA A 466 -30.05 17.80 -20.27
C ALA A 466 -28.84 16.98 -19.77
N LYS A 467 -28.43 17.21 -18.51
CA LYS A 467 -27.89 16.12 -17.67
C LYS A 467 -28.97 15.06 -17.47
N LYS A 468 -29.02 14.02 -18.31
CA LYS A 468 -29.71 12.79 -17.92
C LYS A 468 -28.78 12.03 -16.97
N LYS A 469 -28.80 12.43 -15.69
CA LYS A 469 -28.15 11.69 -14.61
C LYS A 469 -28.71 10.27 -14.59
N VAL A 470 -27.85 9.28 -14.73
CA VAL A 470 -28.15 7.90 -14.38
C VAL A 470 -28.03 7.80 -12.87
N GLY A 471 -29.12 8.14 -12.20
CA GLY A 471 -29.46 7.81 -10.83
C GLY A 471 -30.97 7.61 -10.83
N LEU A 472 -31.51 6.73 -9.99
CA LEU A 472 -32.96 6.68 -9.80
C LEU A 472 -33.42 8.09 -9.42
N ASP A 473 -34.45 8.60 -10.07
CA ASP A 473 -35.06 9.89 -9.69
C ASP A 473 -35.49 9.82 -8.21
N VAL A 474 -35.52 10.95 -7.49
CA VAL A 474 -35.93 11.01 -6.07
C VAL A 474 -37.25 10.29 -5.88
N VAL A 475 -38.17 10.46 -6.83
CA VAL A 475 -39.49 9.83 -6.88
C VAL A 475 -39.40 8.31 -7.07
N GLU A 476 -38.41 7.80 -7.80
CA GLU A 476 -38.20 6.36 -8.01
C GLU A 476 -37.51 5.67 -6.83
N VAL A 477 -36.50 6.30 -6.23
CA VAL A 477 -35.89 5.84 -4.97
C VAL A 477 -36.94 5.82 -3.87
N GLU A 478 -37.75 6.86 -3.76
CA GLU A 478 -38.84 6.93 -2.79
C GLU A 478 -39.88 5.84 -3.02
N LYS A 479 -40.29 5.57 -4.27
CA LYS A 479 -41.20 4.45 -4.60
C LYS A 479 -40.59 3.10 -4.22
N LEU A 480 -39.28 2.92 -4.38
CA LEU A 480 -38.57 1.70 -4.01
C LEU A 480 -38.50 1.53 -2.48
N VAL A 481 -38.14 2.60 -1.76
CA VAL A 481 -38.14 2.65 -0.29
C VAL A 481 -39.54 2.39 0.26
N ARG A 482 -40.57 3.06 -0.28
CA ARG A 482 -41.97 2.80 0.09
C ARG A 482 -42.34 1.33 -0.10
N ARG A 483 -41.97 0.73 -1.23
CA ARG A 483 -42.25 -0.69 -1.53
C ARG A 483 -41.54 -1.65 -0.58
N PHE A 484 -40.33 -1.30 -0.14
CA PHE A 484 -39.56 -2.11 0.81
C PHE A 484 -40.15 -2.02 2.23
N LEU A 485 -40.47 -0.80 2.67
CA LEU A 485 -41.12 -0.55 3.97
C LEU A 485 -42.53 -1.17 4.06
N THR A 486 -43.32 -1.14 2.98
CA THR A 486 -44.64 -1.79 2.96
C THR A 486 -44.57 -3.31 2.86
N LYS A 487 -43.53 -3.89 2.24
CA LYS A 487 -43.31 -5.34 2.23
C LYS A 487 -42.85 -5.89 3.58
N SER A 488 -42.22 -5.06 4.42
CA SER A 488 -41.82 -5.43 5.79
C SER A 488 -42.92 -5.35 6.85
N GLY A 489 -44.20 -5.17 6.47
CA GLY A 489 -45.33 -5.50 7.36
C GLY A 489 -46.03 -4.37 8.11
N SER A 490 -45.97 -3.11 7.69
CA SER A 490 -46.77 -2.02 8.31
C SER A 490 -47.98 -1.63 7.45
N ALA A 491 -48.99 -2.50 7.41
CA ALA A 491 -50.29 -2.20 6.77
C ALA A 491 -51.51 -2.47 7.67
N THR A 492 -51.34 -2.93 8.90
CA THR A 492 -52.45 -3.07 9.85
C THR A 492 -51.97 -2.67 11.24
N GLY A 493 -52.45 -1.53 11.72
CA GLY A 493 -52.20 -1.10 13.09
C GLY A 493 -52.74 -2.11 14.08
N ILE A 494 -51.83 -2.78 14.79
CA ILE A 494 -51.88 -3.28 16.18
C ILE A 494 -50.49 -3.86 16.45
N LEU A 495 -49.82 -3.36 17.49
CA LEU A 495 -48.53 -3.87 17.96
C LEU A 495 -48.74 -5.15 18.78
N THR A 496 -48.00 -6.21 18.46
CA THR A 496 -47.57 -7.22 19.44
C THR A 496 -46.05 -7.21 19.48
N THR A 497 -45.50 -7.45 20.67
CA THR A 497 -44.13 -7.13 21.09
C THR A 497 -43.02 -7.97 20.45
N GLU A 498 -43.28 -8.71 19.37
CA GLU A 498 -42.35 -9.75 18.90
C GLU A 498 -41.81 -9.58 17.47
N ASP A 499 -42.26 -8.59 16.68
CA ASP A 499 -41.75 -8.34 15.33
C ASP A 499 -40.95 -7.03 15.21
N ALA A 500 -39.70 -7.05 15.66
CA ALA A 500 -38.76 -5.92 15.57
C ALA A 500 -38.21 -5.71 14.15
N SER A 501 -39.08 -5.36 13.19
CA SER A 501 -38.68 -4.82 11.88
C SER A 501 -38.63 -3.29 11.95
N VAL A 502 -37.59 -2.77 12.61
CA VAL A 502 -37.51 -1.40 13.15
C VAL A 502 -37.03 -0.38 12.11
N LEU A 503 -37.94 0.23 11.35
CA LEU A 503 -37.67 1.47 10.58
C LEU A 503 -38.85 2.47 10.61
N GLU A 504 -39.78 2.34 11.56
CA GLU A 504 -40.97 3.22 11.64
C GLU A 504 -40.67 4.66 12.08
N LEU A 505 -39.44 4.96 12.49
CA LEU A 505 -39.00 6.31 12.84
C LEU A 505 -38.75 7.20 11.60
N PHE A 506 -38.50 6.60 10.43
CA PHE A 506 -38.04 7.32 9.24
C PHE A 506 -39.18 7.48 8.24
N THR A 507 -39.27 8.65 7.61
CA THR A 507 -40.16 8.80 6.45
C THR A 507 -39.48 8.28 5.18
N PRO A 508 -40.25 7.78 4.19
CA PRO A 508 -39.69 7.32 2.92
C PRO A 508 -38.91 8.39 2.16
N VAL A 509 -39.32 9.66 2.30
CA VAL A 509 -38.69 10.83 1.66
C VAL A 509 -37.30 11.09 2.27
N GLU A 510 -37.22 11.14 3.60
CA GLU A 510 -35.97 11.34 4.34
C GLU A 510 -34.95 10.23 4.01
N LEU A 511 -35.39 8.97 4.06
CA LEU A 511 -34.53 7.81 3.80
C LEU A 511 -34.06 7.78 2.34
N GLY A 512 -34.96 8.07 1.39
CA GLY A 512 -34.65 8.13 -0.04
C GLY A 512 -33.61 9.19 -0.39
N HIS A 513 -33.73 10.39 0.20
CA HIS A 513 -32.78 11.48 -0.02
C HIS A 513 -31.38 11.16 0.54
N SER A 514 -31.28 10.58 1.74
CA SER A 514 -29.98 10.20 2.31
C SER A 514 -29.33 9.01 1.61
N LEU A 515 -30.11 8.04 1.13
CA LEU A 515 -29.61 6.96 0.27
C LEU A 515 -29.03 7.50 -1.03
N GLN A 516 -29.68 8.49 -1.63
CA GLN A 516 -29.17 9.14 -2.83
C GLN A 516 -27.86 9.89 -2.55
N GLN A 517 -27.75 10.63 -1.44
CA GLN A 517 -26.50 11.29 -1.08
C GLN A 517 -25.36 10.30 -0.81
N PHE A 518 -25.68 9.15 -0.22
CA PHE A 518 -24.72 8.08 0.01
C PHE A 518 -24.22 7.46 -1.30
N ILE A 519 -25.12 7.20 -2.26
CA ILE A 519 -24.81 6.50 -3.51
C ILE A 519 -24.27 7.45 -4.58
N ASP A 520 -24.97 8.56 -4.85
CA ASP A 520 -24.67 9.45 -5.98
C ASP A 520 -23.57 10.47 -5.67
N LYS A 521 -23.38 10.81 -4.38
CA LYS A 521 -22.37 11.80 -3.94
C LYS A 521 -21.22 11.18 -3.13
N ASP A 522 -21.16 9.85 -3.02
CA ASP A 522 -20.17 9.08 -2.23
C ASP A 522 -19.99 9.60 -0.79
N SER A 523 -21.05 10.18 -0.22
CA SER A 523 -21.03 10.73 1.14
C SER A 523 -21.30 9.61 2.14
N ARG A 524 -20.22 9.01 2.64
CA ARG A 524 -20.27 7.85 3.57
C ARG A 524 -21.03 8.15 4.86
N ASP A 525 -21.08 9.42 5.28
CA ASP A 525 -21.70 9.85 6.54
C ASP A 525 -23.16 10.29 6.38
N ALA A 526 -23.70 10.33 5.14
CA ALA A 526 -25.05 10.86 4.87
C ALA A 526 -26.18 10.11 5.60
N ILE A 527 -26.02 8.79 5.78
CA ILE A 527 -26.98 7.97 6.52
C ILE A 527 -26.84 8.21 8.03
N GLN A 528 -25.61 8.29 8.54
CA GLN A 528 -25.35 8.53 9.95
C GLN A 528 -25.90 9.89 10.39
N PHE A 529 -25.65 10.95 9.60
CA PHE A 529 -26.15 12.29 9.88
C PHE A 529 -27.69 12.34 9.92
N LEU A 530 -28.36 11.61 9.02
CA LEU A 530 -29.82 11.51 9.02
C LEU A 530 -30.34 10.86 10.31
N VAL A 531 -29.73 9.74 10.71
CA VAL A 531 -30.11 9.01 11.93
C VAL A 531 -29.95 9.91 13.15
N GLU A 532 -28.81 10.57 13.30
CA GLU A 532 -28.54 11.47 14.43
C GLU A 532 -29.51 12.66 14.47
N SER A 533 -29.80 13.26 13.31
CA SER A 533 -30.73 14.39 13.20
C SER A 533 -32.16 13.99 13.60
N ILE A 534 -32.69 12.89 13.06
CA ILE A 534 -34.06 12.44 13.33
C ILE A 534 -34.19 11.95 14.77
N MET A 535 -33.20 11.25 15.30
CA MET A 535 -33.17 10.85 16.71
C MET A 535 -33.16 12.09 17.62
N GLY A 536 -32.33 13.08 17.33
CA GLY A 536 -32.27 14.33 18.09
C GLY A 536 -33.60 15.09 18.09
N GLN A 537 -34.26 15.19 16.94
CA GLN A 537 -35.58 15.83 16.82
C GLN A 537 -36.66 15.06 17.57
N THR A 538 -36.66 13.73 17.51
CA THR A 538 -37.64 12.87 18.19
C THR A 538 -37.49 12.96 19.70
N VAL A 539 -36.26 12.89 20.22
CA VAL A 539 -35.99 13.06 21.65
C VAL A 539 -36.40 14.45 22.12
N LYS A 540 -36.12 15.50 21.33
CA LYS A 540 -36.56 16.87 21.65
C LYS A 540 -38.08 16.98 21.70
N TYR A 541 -38.79 16.38 20.75
CA TYR A 541 -40.25 16.35 20.71
C TYR A 541 -40.86 15.68 21.96
N LEU A 542 -40.35 14.51 22.35
CA LEU A 542 -40.81 13.78 23.54
C LEU A 542 -40.52 14.54 24.83
N ARG A 543 -39.36 15.20 24.94
CA ARG A 543 -38.98 16.02 26.10
C ARG A 543 -39.89 17.24 26.27
N VAL A 544 -40.22 17.94 25.18
CA VAL A 544 -41.12 19.12 25.21
C VAL A 544 -42.51 18.73 25.69
N ARG A 545 -43.02 17.56 25.29
CA ARG A 545 -44.34 17.06 25.69
C ARG A 545 -44.39 16.40 27.06
N LYS A 546 -43.24 16.20 27.74
CA LYS A 546 -43.13 15.42 28.98
C LYS A 546 -43.87 14.08 28.88
N CYS A 547 -43.61 13.36 27.79
CA CYS A 547 -44.28 12.10 27.47
C CYS A 547 -44.01 11.05 28.58
N PRO A 548 -45.05 10.46 29.21
CA PRO A 548 -44.87 9.34 30.13
C PRO A 548 -44.43 8.10 29.35
N GLU A 549 -43.75 7.17 30.03
CA GLU A 549 -43.12 5.99 29.43
C GLU A 549 -44.10 5.14 28.58
N GLU A 550 -45.34 5.02 29.04
CA GLU A 550 -46.43 4.31 28.39
C GLU A 550 -46.89 4.93 27.05
N ARG A 551 -46.56 6.20 26.78
CA ARG A 551 -46.97 6.93 25.57
C ARG A 551 -45.84 7.20 24.58
N ILE A 552 -44.62 6.73 24.86
CA ILE A 552 -43.45 6.98 24.00
C ILE A 552 -43.69 6.47 22.58
N VAL A 553 -44.12 5.22 22.41
CA VAL A 553 -44.33 4.63 21.08
C VAL A 553 -45.45 5.35 20.30
N PRO A 554 -46.67 5.55 20.86
CA PRO A 554 -47.71 6.35 20.20
C PRO A 554 -47.27 7.77 19.80
N ASP A 555 -46.52 8.45 20.66
CA ASP A 555 -46.07 9.83 20.39
C ASP A 555 -44.98 9.88 19.32
N ILE A 556 -44.10 8.86 19.24
CA ILE A 556 -43.13 8.70 18.14
C ILE A 556 -43.87 8.49 16.82
N THR A 557 -44.87 7.61 16.77
CA THR A 557 -45.68 7.38 15.56
C THR A 557 -46.42 8.65 15.13
N SER A 558 -47.01 9.38 16.08
CA SER A 558 -47.67 10.66 15.81
C SER A 558 -46.68 11.72 15.29
N PHE A 559 -45.46 11.77 15.82
CA PHE A 559 -44.42 12.69 15.36
C PHE A 559 -43.96 12.35 13.93
N CYS A 560 -43.81 11.07 13.61
CA CYS A 560 -43.47 10.63 12.25
C CYS A 560 -44.59 10.95 11.25
N GLN A 561 -45.85 10.75 11.62
CA GLN A 561 -47.01 11.16 10.80
C GLN A 561 -47.08 12.67 10.58
N THR A 562 -46.70 13.46 11.60
CA THR A 562 -46.62 14.93 11.46
C THR A 562 -45.53 15.32 10.45
N ARG A 563 -44.36 14.66 10.47
CA ARG A 563 -43.29 14.92 9.49
C ARG A 563 -43.70 14.50 8.07
N LEU A 564 -44.41 13.38 7.91
CA LEU A 564 -44.99 12.95 6.63
C LEU A 564 -45.96 14.00 6.05
N GLY A 565 -46.77 14.65 6.89
CA GLY A 565 -47.71 15.69 6.46
C GLY A 565 -47.04 17.00 6.05
N SER A 566 -45.91 17.36 6.68
CA SER A 566 -45.14 18.55 6.34
C SER A 566 -44.39 18.44 5.01
N SER A 567 -43.99 17.22 4.59
CA SER A 567 -43.28 16.99 3.33
C SER A 567 -44.16 17.17 2.08
N ASN A 568 -45.46 16.90 2.19
CA ASN A 568 -46.41 17.05 1.07
C ASN A 568 -46.86 18.51 0.85
N ALA A 569 -46.53 19.44 1.76
CA ALA A 569 -46.92 20.84 1.67
C ALA A 569 -45.88 21.72 0.95
N SER A 570 -44.66 21.21 0.68
CA SER A 570 -43.55 21.97 0.11
C SER A 570 -43.33 21.79 -1.40
N GLU A 571 -44.28 21.21 -2.14
CA GLU A 571 -44.15 21.04 -3.61
C GLU A 571 -44.41 22.34 -4.42
N ASN A 572 -44.58 23.51 -3.79
CA ASN A 572 -44.96 24.75 -4.48
C ASN A 572 -44.14 26.01 -4.16
N GLU A 573 -42.95 25.91 -3.54
CA GLU A 573 -42.04 27.07 -3.46
C GLU A 573 -40.58 26.66 -3.68
N ASP A 574 -39.99 27.18 -4.76
CA ASP A 574 -38.55 27.25 -4.97
C ASP A 574 -37.90 28.02 -3.81
N GLY A 575 -37.20 27.30 -2.92
CA GLY A 575 -36.55 27.92 -1.77
C GLY A 575 -35.86 26.93 -0.82
N CYS A 576 -34.97 26.08 -1.32
CA CYS A 576 -34.15 25.24 -0.44
C CYS A 576 -32.96 26.06 0.09
N SER A 577 -33.06 26.48 1.35
CA SER A 577 -31.94 27.02 2.11
C SER A 577 -30.87 25.95 2.31
N THR A 578 -29.69 26.23 1.78
CA THR A 578 -28.44 25.49 2.00
C THR A 578 -28.14 25.36 3.49
N LEU A 579 -28.12 24.14 4.01
CA LEU A 579 -27.55 23.83 5.32
C LEU A 579 -26.03 23.69 5.18
N GLU A 580 -25.30 24.74 5.56
CA GLU A 580 -23.85 24.70 5.73
C GLU A 580 -23.46 23.86 6.97
N ALA A 581 -22.36 23.11 6.86
CA ALA A 581 -21.79 22.32 7.96
C ALA A 581 -21.15 23.24 9.02
N PRO A 582 -21.33 22.99 10.33
CA PRO A 582 -20.66 23.78 11.35
C PRO A 582 -19.21 23.35 11.55
N ASP A 583 -18.38 24.37 11.79
CA ASP A 583 -16.93 24.35 11.96
C ASP A 583 -16.46 23.47 13.13
N SER A 584 -15.42 22.65 12.90
CA SER A 584 -14.87 21.68 13.83
C SER A 584 -13.97 22.34 14.87
N SER A 585 -14.54 23.14 15.77
CA SER A 585 -13.82 23.65 16.93
C SER A 585 -14.76 24.02 18.08
N LYS A 586 -15.26 23.02 18.82
CA LYS A 586 -15.62 23.13 20.25
C LYS A 586 -15.91 21.77 20.86
N THR A 587 -15.30 21.56 22.00
CA THR A 587 -15.14 20.34 22.80
C THR A 587 -16.39 19.91 23.59
N GLY A 588 -16.49 18.60 23.86
CA GLY A 588 -16.85 18.09 25.20
C GLY A 588 -18.29 17.59 25.37
N GLY A 589 -18.44 16.26 25.55
CA GLY A 589 -19.73 15.67 25.94
C GLY A 589 -19.83 14.14 25.87
N GLY A 590 -18.72 13.42 25.90
CA GLY A 590 -18.74 11.95 26.00
C GLY A 590 -19.01 11.53 27.44
N THR A 591 -20.27 11.25 27.79
CA THR A 591 -20.64 10.49 29.00
C THR A 591 -22.14 10.13 29.08
N CYS A 592 -23.01 10.71 28.23
CA CYS A 592 -24.46 10.47 28.34
C CYS A 592 -25.02 9.33 27.47
N LEU A 593 -24.20 8.71 26.61
CA LEU A 593 -24.62 7.67 25.66
C LEU A 593 -24.57 6.24 26.21
N TYR A 594 -23.88 6.01 27.33
CA TYR A 594 -23.69 4.65 27.89
C TYR A 594 -24.88 4.16 28.74
N TYR A 595 -25.72 5.06 29.24
CA TYR A 595 -26.82 4.70 30.16
C TYR A 595 -28.16 4.40 29.48
N PHE A 596 -28.29 4.61 28.16
CA PHE A 596 -29.53 4.29 27.44
C PHE A 596 -29.50 2.92 26.76
N TYR A 597 -28.31 2.33 26.59
CA TYR A 597 -28.11 1.04 25.92
C TYR A 597 -28.38 -0.19 26.83
N CYS A 598 -28.59 0.00 28.13
CA CYS A 598 -28.78 -1.10 29.10
C CYS A 598 -30.20 -1.21 29.69
N SER A 599 -31.18 -0.43 29.24
CA SER A 599 -32.54 -0.46 29.80
C SER A 599 -33.62 -0.90 28.82
N VAL A 600 -33.22 -1.34 27.62
CA VAL A 600 -34.13 -1.99 26.65
C VAL A 600 -33.42 -3.25 26.16
N GLN A 601 -33.31 -4.21 27.07
CA GLN A 601 -33.03 -5.61 26.76
C GLN A 601 -34.00 -6.47 27.56
#